data_AF-A0AAN9Z3C0-F1
#
_entry.id   AF-A0AAN9Z3C0-F1
#
_cell.length_a   1.000
_cell.length_b   1.000
_cell.length_c   1.000
_cell.angle_alpha   90.00
_cell.angle_beta   90.00
_cell.angle_gamma   90.00
#
_symmetry.space_group_name_H-M   'P 1'
#
loop_
_entity.id
_entity.type
_entity.pdbx_description
1 polymer ?
#
loop_
_entity_poly.entity_id
_entity_poly.type
_entity_poly.pdbx_seq_one_letter_code
_entity_poly.pdbx_strand_id
1 'polypeptide(L)'
;MVPWKGFADPHANPVSSDAQALAFQYIANNSDYYLARGHMVAKADFVWAQQQRATFYYINAAPQWQTFNGGNWERLESSVRRLAATRERDLLVITGAWGRARLPHASGKPADLFVNAQGLIPVPALYWKVVFDSSTGEGAAFVGVNNPYTTLAGEPRLALCKDVCASIDWVSWAPDSVKAGEGYCCEVDALRAAIPDVPQLKVSALLAKA
;
A
#
# COMPACT_ATOMS: atom_id res chain seq x y z
N MET A 1 -9.13 6.35 -14.46
CA MET A 1 -7.78 6.01 -13.96
C MET A 1 -7.00 5.51 -15.17
N VAL A 2 -5.99 6.24 -15.65
CA VAL A 2 -5.14 5.75 -16.74
C VAL A 2 -4.15 4.76 -16.11
N PRO A 3 -4.15 3.47 -16.48
CA PRO A 3 -3.21 2.51 -15.96
C PRO A 3 -1.78 2.99 -16.21
N TRP A 4 -0.85 2.67 -15.32
CA TRP A 4 0.55 2.59 -15.73
C TRP A 4 0.64 1.43 -16.71
N LYS A 5 0.58 1.74 -18.01
CA LYS A 5 1.03 0.80 -19.04
C LYS A 5 2.56 0.79 -19.04
N GLY A 6 3.17 0.45 -17.91
CA GLY A 6 4.63 0.26 -17.79
C GLY A 6 5.16 -0.90 -18.65
N PHE A 7 4.27 -1.67 -19.28
CA PHE A 7 4.62 -2.73 -20.22
C PHE A 7 4.01 -2.54 -21.62
N ALA A 8 3.29 -1.43 -21.86
CA ALA A 8 2.62 -1.16 -23.13
C ALA A 8 2.50 0.35 -23.44
N ASP A 9 3.51 1.13 -23.08
CA ASP A 9 3.68 2.49 -23.59
C ASP A 9 4.30 2.40 -24.99
N PRO A 10 3.62 2.84 -26.06
CA PRO A 10 4.20 2.89 -27.40
C PRO A 10 5.40 3.86 -27.53
N HIS A 11 5.71 4.64 -26.49
CA HIS A 11 6.86 5.53 -26.40
C HIS A 11 7.97 5.02 -25.46
N ALA A 12 7.77 3.89 -24.78
CA ALA A 12 8.86 3.21 -24.07
C ALA A 12 9.75 2.48 -25.09
N ASN A 13 11.07 2.47 -24.86
CA ASN A 13 11.98 1.66 -25.66
C ASN A 13 11.44 0.22 -25.74
N PRO A 14 11.41 -0.41 -26.92
CA PRO A 14 10.90 -1.77 -27.06
C PRO A 14 11.71 -2.70 -26.16
N VAL A 15 11.05 -3.28 -25.16
CA VAL A 15 11.61 -4.36 -24.34
C VAL A 15 11.78 -5.57 -25.26
N SER A 16 12.97 -6.16 -25.34
CA SER A 16 13.22 -7.32 -26.21
C SER A 16 12.27 -8.47 -25.88
N SER A 17 11.94 -9.30 -26.87
CA SER A 17 11.10 -10.50 -26.69
C SER A 17 11.64 -11.41 -25.58
N ASP A 18 12.96 -11.51 -25.47
CA ASP A 18 13.64 -12.36 -24.48
C ASP A 18 13.50 -11.80 -23.06
N ALA A 19 13.57 -10.48 -22.90
CA ALA A 19 13.36 -9.82 -21.62
C ALA A 19 11.89 -9.92 -21.17
N GLN A 20 10.93 -9.86 -22.10
CA GLN A 20 9.51 -10.11 -21.81
C GLN A 20 9.27 -11.56 -21.39
N ALA A 21 9.83 -12.52 -22.13
CA ALA A 21 9.71 -13.94 -21.81
C ALA A 21 10.31 -14.26 -20.42
N LEU A 22 11.42 -13.63 -20.05
CA LEU A 22 12.01 -13.75 -18.72
C LEU A 22 11.12 -13.12 -17.64
N ALA A 23 10.57 -11.93 -17.88
CA ALA A 23 9.68 -11.27 -16.93
C ALA A 23 8.45 -12.14 -16.61
N PHE A 24 7.89 -12.82 -17.61
CA PHE A 24 6.73 -13.70 -17.43
C PHE A 24 7.00 -14.99 -16.64
N GLN A 25 8.26 -15.29 -16.33
CA GLN A 25 8.60 -16.36 -15.37
C GLN A 25 8.34 -15.95 -13.92
N TYR A 26 8.41 -14.64 -13.62
CA TYR A 26 8.34 -14.10 -12.27
C TYR A 26 7.09 -13.26 -12.01
N ILE A 27 6.52 -12.68 -13.07
CA ILE A 27 5.33 -11.84 -13.03
C ILE A 27 4.28 -12.49 -13.93
N ALA A 28 3.07 -12.65 -13.39
CA ALA A 28 1.97 -13.25 -14.14
C ALA A 28 1.65 -12.42 -15.40
N ASN A 29 1.62 -13.08 -16.56
CA ASN A 29 1.30 -12.45 -17.83
C ASN A 29 -0.21 -12.25 -18.00
N ASN A 30 -0.80 -11.31 -17.25
CA ASN A 30 -2.19 -10.91 -17.41
C ASN A 30 -2.38 -9.42 -17.08
N SER A 31 -3.61 -8.93 -17.23
CA SER A 31 -3.96 -7.53 -16.97
C SER A 31 -4.17 -7.19 -15.49
N ASP A 32 -4.06 -8.14 -14.58
CA ASP A 32 -4.36 -7.93 -13.16
C ASP A 32 -3.10 -7.54 -12.38
N TYR A 33 -1.95 -8.11 -12.74
CA TYR A 33 -0.69 -7.91 -12.04
C TYR A 33 0.20 -6.89 -12.76
N TYR A 34 -0.03 -5.62 -12.44
CA TYR A 34 0.82 -4.51 -12.88
C TYR A 34 0.97 -3.47 -11.77
N LEU A 35 2.03 -2.66 -11.86
CA LEU A 35 2.22 -1.53 -10.96
C LEU A 35 1.44 -0.32 -11.46
N ALA A 36 0.65 0.30 -10.59
CA ALA A 36 -0.10 1.52 -10.80
C ALA A 36 0.49 2.69 -10.01
N ARG A 37 -0.03 3.91 -10.28
CA ARG A 37 0.11 5.07 -9.37
C ARG A 37 -0.76 4.82 -8.16
N GLY A 38 -0.20 4.21 -7.12
CA GLY A 38 -0.85 4.14 -5.82
C GLY A 38 -0.81 5.50 -5.15
N HIS A 39 -1.97 6.10 -4.93
CA HIS A 39 -2.04 7.38 -4.24
C HIS A 39 -1.78 7.20 -2.74
N MET A 40 -1.03 8.11 -2.13
CA MET A 40 -0.89 8.17 -0.68
C MET A 40 -2.17 8.76 -0.07
N VAL A 41 -2.52 9.98 -0.48
CA VAL A 41 -3.80 10.62 -0.16
C VAL A 41 -4.80 10.34 -1.27
N ALA A 42 -5.94 9.74 -0.95
CA ALA A 42 -6.91 9.32 -1.95
C ALA A 42 -7.71 10.50 -2.49
N LYS A 43 -8.01 10.47 -3.79
CA LYS A 43 -8.91 11.46 -4.42
C LYS A 43 -10.25 11.56 -3.68
N ALA A 44 -10.80 10.42 -3.25
CA ALA A 44 -12.12 10.33 -2.62
C ALA A 44 -12.18 10.95 -1.22
N ASP A 45 -11.04 11.31 -0.63
CA ASP A 45 -10.99 11.99 0.67
C ASP A 45 -11.33 13.49 0.54
N PHE A 46 -11.42 14.01 -0.68
CA PHE A 46 -11.66 15.43 -0.95
C PHE A 46 -12.96 15.68 -1.74
N VAL A 47 -13.64 16.77 -1.40
CA VAL A 47 -14.88 17.20 -2.06
C VAL A 47 -14.61 18.14 -3.24
N TRP A 48 -13.64 19.04 -3.12
CA TRP A 48 -13.36 20.06 -4.15
C TRP A 48 -12.47 19.54 -5.28
N ALA A 49 -12.81 19.91 -6.51
CA ALA A 49 -12.11 19.44 -7.71
C ALA A 49 -10.61 19.79 -7.73
N GLN A 50 -10.21 20.93 -7.17
CA GLN A 50 -8.81 21.35 -7.10
C GLN A 50 -7.99 20.42 -6.20
N GLN A 51 -8.53 20.07 -5.03
CA GLN A 51 -7.89 19.11 -4.12
C GLN A 51 -7.83 17.72 -4.74
N GLN A 52 -8.94 17.27 -5.34
CA GLN A 52 -8.97 16.00 -6.06
C GLN A 52 -7.95 15.93 -7.20
N ARG A 53 -7.66 17.04 -7.89
CA ARG A 53 -6.60 17.08 -8.91
C ARG A 53 -5.21 17.05 -8.30
N ALA A 54 -5.01 17.70 -7.15
CA ALA A 54 -3.74 17.71 -6.46
C ALA A 54 -3.27 16.31 -6.03
N THR A 55 -4.19 15.37 -5.78
CA THR A 55 -3.82 13.99 -5.43
C THR A 55 -3.17 13.21 -6.57
N PHE A 56 -3.24 13.70 -7.82
CA PHE A 56 -2.62 13.06 -8.98
C PHE A 56 -1.18 13.52 -9.25
N TYR A 57 -0.62 14.44 -8.45
CA TYR A 57 0.79 14.78 -8.54
C TYR A 57 1.66 13.60 -8.08
N TYR A 58 2.81 13.39 -8.74
CA TYR A 58 3.72 12.28 -8.43
C TYR A 58 4.28 12.32 -7.01
N ILE A 59 4.33 13.49 -6.36
CA ILE A 59 4.70 13.59 -4.95
C ILE A 59 3.73 12.83 -4.03
N ASN A 60 2.49 12.61 -4.47
CA ASN A 60 1.45 11.87 -3.76
C ASN A 60 1.30 10.43 -4.30
N ALA A 61 2.26 9.90 -5.06
CA ALA A 61 2.15 8.57 -5.64
C ALA A 61 3.43 7.75 -5.45
N ALA A 62 3.26 6.46 -5.20
CA ALA A 62 4.34 5.48 -5.30
C ALA A 62 3.88 4.26 -6.09
N PRO A 63 4.82 3.48 -6.67
CA PRO A 63 4.49 2.28 -7.43
C PRO A 63 3.79 1.22 -6.56
N GLN A 64 2.53 0.93 -6.88
CA GLN A 64 1.70 0.01 -6.09
C GLN A 64 1.10 -1.07 -6.99
N TRP A 65 1.16 -2.33 -6.58
CA TRP A 65 0.51 -3.40 -7.34
C TRP A 65 -1.00 -3.18 -7.39
N GLN A 66 -1.58 -3.27 -8.59
CA GLN A 66 -2.99 -2.93 -8.79
C GLN A 66 -3.93 -3.83 -7.97
N THR A 67 -3.58 -5.11 -7.81
CA THR A 67 -4.33 -6.06 -6.98
C THR A 67 -4.42 -5.64 -5.52
N PHE A 68 -3.38 -4.99 -5.00
CA PHE A 68 -3.34 -4.41 -3.65
C PHE A 68 -4.04 -3.04 -3.60
N ASN A 69 -3.68 -2.13 -4.53
CA ASN A 69 -4.24 -0.78 -4.66
C ASN A 69 -5.77 -0.80 -4.76
N GLY A 70 -6.31 -1.56 -5.73
CA GLY A 70 -7.74 -1.71 -5.95
C GLY A 70 -8.40 -2.80 -5.10
N GLY A 71 -7.64 -3.44 -4.20
CA GLY A 71 -8.09 -4.50 -3.32
C GLY A 71 -8.28 -3.99 -1.89
N ASN A 72 -7.51 -4.54 -0.97
CA ASN A 72 -7.62 -4.22 0.46
C ASN A 72 -7.23 -2.77 0.78
N TRP A 73 -6.34 -2.13 0.00
CA TRP A 73 -5.98 -0.73 0.23
C TRP A 73 -7.18 0.21 0.01
N GLU A 74 -7.88 0.06 -1.12
CA GLU A 74 -9.13 0.80 -1.38
C GLU A 74 -10.19 0.55 -0.31
N ARG A 75 -10.35 -0.71 0.12
CA ARG A 75 -11.32 -1.08 1.18
C ARG A 75 -10.98 -0.43 2.52
N LEU A 76 -9.70 -0.34 2.87
CA LEU A 76 -9.25 0.38 4.05
C LEU A 76 -9.60 1.87 3.93
N GLU A 77 -9.25 2.51 2.81
CA GLU A 77 -9.57 3.92 2.58
C GLU A 77 -11.08 4.21 2.65
N SER A 78 -11.89 3.34 2.07
CA SER A 78 -13.35 3.40 2.15
C SER A 78 -13.86 3.23 3.57
N SER A 79 -13.25 2.33 4.35
CA SER A 79 -13.59 2.11 5.76
C SER A 79 -13.24 3.30 6.64
N VAL A 80 -12.10 3.97 6.40
CA VAL A 80 -11.72 5.20 7.12
C VAL A 80 -12.72 6.32 6.86
N ARG A 81 -13.12 6.53 5.59
CA ARG A 81 -14.15 7.53 5.24
C ARG A 81 -15.49 7.23 5.90
N ARG A 82 -15.90 5.96 5.91
CA ARG A 82 -17.13 5.51 6.59
C ARG A 82 -17.05 5.75 8.10
N LEU A 83 -15.92 5.43 8.74
CA LEU A 83 -15.74 5.67 10.18
C LEU A 83 -15.88 7.16 10.53
N ALA A 84 -15.21 8.04 9.78
CA ALA A 84 -15.30 9.49 9.98
C ALA A 84 -16.76 9.97 9.88
N ALA A 85 -17.49 9.47 8.89
CA ALA A 85 -18.91 9.80 8.70
C ALA A 85 -19.81 9.24 9.81
N THR A 86 -19.62 7.98 10.21
CA THR A 86 -20.41 7.31 11.26
C THR A 86 -20.21 7.96 12.63
N ARG A 87 -18.98 8.40 12.94
CA ARG A 87 -18.68 9.08 14.20
C ARG A 87 -18.98 10.57 14.19
N GLU A 88 -19.20 11.15 13.01
CA GLU A 88 -19.28 12.60 12.79
C GLU A 88 -18.03 13.31 13.34
N ARG A 89 -16.84 12.80 12.97
CA ARG A 89 -15.54 13.29 13.46
C ARG A 89 -14.55 13.51 12.32
N ASP A 90 -13.66 14.48 12.55
CA ASP A 90 -12.46 14.66 11.75
C ASP A 90 -11.38 13.67 12.20
N LEU A 91 -10.92 12.82 11.29
CA LEU A 91 -9.83 11.88 11.53
C LEU A 91 -8.54 12.40 10.90
N LEU A 92 -7.47 12.43 11.69
CA LEU A 92 -6.13 12.67 11.16
C LEU A 92 -5.60 11.37 10.54
N VAL A 93 -5.34 11.41 9.24
CA VAL A 93 -4.78 10.28 8.49
C VAL A 93 -3.36 10.62 8.04
N ILE A 94 -2.40 9.81 8.43
CA ILE A 94 -1.00 9.94 8.06
C ILE A 94 -0.57 8.66 7.37
N THR A 95 0.13 8.74 6.25
CA THR A 95 0.45 7.56 5.44
C THR A 95 1.85 7.66 4.86
N GLY A 96 2.40 6.51 4.51
CA GLY A 96 3.65 6.42 3.81
C GLY A 96 3.89 5.03 3.23
N ALA A 97 5.11 4.86 2.73
CA ALA A 97 5.62 3.62 2.18
C ALA A 97 6.93 3.26 2.87
N TRP A 98 7.24 1.96 2.94
CA TRP A 98 8.44 1.48 3.62
C TRP A 98 9.08 0.28 2.93
N GLY A 99 10.41 0.21 2.99
CA GLY A 99 11.21 -0.86 2.42
C GLY A 99 11.17 -0.91 0.88
N ARG A 100 11.78 -1.96 0.30
CA ARG A 100 11.78 -2.21 -1.14
C ARG A 100 11.21 -3.59 -1.43
N ALA A 101 10.23 -3.67 -2.32
CA ALA A 101 9.66 -4.92 -2.76
C ALA A 101 10.73 -5.74 -3.47
N ARG A 102 10.65 -7.06 -3.30
CA ARG A 102 11.57 -8.03 -3.89
C ARG A 102 10.82 -9.12 -4.61
N LEU A 103 11.38 -9.58 -5.73
CA LEU A 103 10.88 -10.74 -6.47
C LEU A 103 12.00 -11.78 -6.62
N PRO A 104 11.66 -13.06 -6.83
CA PRO A 104 12.65 -14.06 -7.21
C PRO A 104 13.41 -13.62 -8.47
N HIS A 105 14.66 -14.07 -8.56
CA HIS A 105 15.56 -13.71 -9.65
C HIS A 105 16.35 -14.94 -10.10
N ALA A 106 16.80 -14.94 -11.36
CA ALA A 106 17.51 -16.06 -11.97
C ALA A 106 18.81 -16.46 -11.23
N SER A 107 19.39 -15.55 -10.44
CA SER A 107 20.55 -15.84 -9.58
C SER A 107 20.24 -16.67 -8.33
N GLY A 108 18.96 -16.99 -8.08
CA GLY A 108 18.50 -17.70 -6.89
C GLY A 108 18.42 -16.83 -5.63
N LYS A 109 18.65 -15.51 -5.73
CA LYS A 109 18.50 -14.55 -4.63
C LYS A 109 17.45 -13.50 -4.99
N PRO A 110 16.50 -13.16 -4.11
CA PRO A 110 15.52 -12.12 -4.39
C PRO A 110 16.18 -10.78 -4.76
N ALA A 111 15.64 -10.10 -5.77
CA ALA A 111 16.14 -8.82 -6.27
C ALA A 111 15.17 -7.68 -5.97
N ASP A 112 15.70 -6.50 -5.66
CA ASP A 112 14.91 -5.29 -5.42
C ASP A 112 14.21 -4.85 -6.71
N LEU A 113 12.93 -4.50 -6.60
CA LEU A 113 12.10 -4.11 -7.73
C LEU A 113 12.13 -2.59 -7.93
N PHE A 114 12.33 -2.19 -9.18
CA PHE A 114 12.32 -0.79 -9.61
C PHE A 114 11.43 -0.64 -10.85
N VAL A 115 10.80 0.52 -11.00
CA VAL A 115 9.94 0.82 -12.17
C VAL A 115 10.77 1.10 -13.42
N ASN A 116 12.05 1.44 -13.27
CA ASN A 116 12.95 1.74 -14.38
C ASN A 116 14.27 0.97 -14.27
N ALA A 117 14.89 0.70 -15.42
CA ALA A 117 16.14 -0.05 -15.51
C ALA A 117 17.33 0.65 -14.82
N GLN A 118 17.28 1.97 -14.65
CA GLN A 118 18.33 2.73 -13.96
C GLN A 118 18.21 2.66 -12.42
N GLY A 119 17.17 2.00 -11.88
CA GLY A 119 17.01 1.81 -10.43
C GLY A 119 16.70 3.09 -9.66
N LEU A 120 16.06 4.07 -10.29
CA LEU A 120 15.80 5.38 -9.69
C LEU A 120 14.51 5.41 -8.87
N ILE A 121 13.50 4.64 -9.29
CA ILE A 121 12.19 4.61 -8.64
C ILE A 121 11.98 3.22 -8.04
N PRO A 122 12.32 3.02 -6.75
CA PRO A 122 12.08 1.75 -6.09
C PRO A 122 10.59 1.52 -5.90
N VAL A 123 10.18 0.25 -5.99
CA VAL A 123 8.83 -0.18 -5.60
C VAL A 123 8.83 -0.44 -4.10
N PRO A 124 7.98 0.21 -3.29
CA PRO A 124 7.91 -0.03 -1.86
C PRO A 124 7.53 -1.47 -1.52
N ALA A 125 8.08 -2.01 -0.44
CA ALA A 125 7.64 -3.33 0.08
C ALA A 125 6.27 -3.23 0.77
N LEU A 126 6.06 -2.14 1.51
CA LEU A 126 4.91 -1.92 2.36
C LEU A 126 4.33 -0.53 2.14
N TYR A 127 3.03 -0.41 2.37
CA TYR A 127 2.34 0.85 2.59
C TYR A 127 1.79 0.84 4.01
N TRP A 128 1.77 2.00 4.65
CA TRP A 128 1.23 2.14 5.98
C TRP A 128 0.34 3.37 6.12
N LYS A 129 -0.64 3.29 7.01
CA LYS A 129 -1.58 4.37 7.32
C LYS A 129 -1.88 4.38 8.81
N VAL A 130 -1.67 5.51 9.46
CA VAL A 130 -2.13 5.80 10.81
C VAL A 130 -3.43 6.58 10.71
N VAL A 131 -4.44 6.15 11.45
CA VAL A 131 -5.72 6.83 11.62
C VAL A 131 -5.82 7.22 13.08
N PHE A 132 -5.98 8.52 13.34
CA PHE A 132 -5.98 9.09 14.68
C PHE A 132 -7.17 10.03 14.86
N ASP A 133 -7.97 9.77 15.89
CA ASP A 133 -9.02 10.68 16.34
C ASP A 133 -8.45 11.56 17.45
N SER A 134 -8.15 12.81 17.11
CA SER A 134 -7.54 13.77 18.05
C SER A 134 -8.49 14.17 19.18
N SER A 135 -9.79 13.94 19.02
CA SER A 135 -10.81 14.31 20.00
C SER A 135 -10.96 13.28 21.12
N THR A 136 -10.67 12.00 20.83
CA THR A 136 -10.70 10.90 21.82
C THR A 136 -9.30 10.42 22.21
N GLY A 137 -8.27 10.77 21.43
CA GLY A 137 -6.92 10.24 21.58
C GLY A 137 -6.77 8.80 21.10
N GLU A 138 -7.76 8.27 20.38
CA GLU A 138 -7.73 6.91 19.84
C GLU A 138 -6.95 6.86 18.53
N GLY A 139 -6.14 5.82 18.33
CA GLY A 139 -5.38 5.65 17.10
C GLY A 139 -5.20 4.19 16.71
N ALA A 140 -5.12 3.92 15.41
CA ALA A 140 -4.77 2.61 14.88
C ALA A 140 -3.86 2.79 13.66
N ALA A 141 -2.95 1.84 13.46
CA ALA A 141 -2.09 1.79 12.31
C ALA A 141 -2.41 0.55 11.46
N PHE A 142 -2.28 0.70 10.14
CA PHE A 142 -2.57 -0.34 9.16
C PHE A 142 -1.38 -0.47 8.24
N VAL A 143 -0.99 -1.70 7.93
CA VAL A 143 0.10 -2.00 7.01
C VAL A 143 -0.42 -2.91 5.92
N GLY A 144 -0.17 -2.56 4.66
CA GLY A 144 -0.44 -3.38 3.49
C GLY A 144 0.85 -3.82 2.82
N VAL A 145 0.88 -5.09 2.40
CA VAL A 145 2.03 -5.69 1.71
C VAL A 145 1.90 -5.46 0.21
N ASN A 146 2.82 -4.68 -0.35
CA ASN A 146 2.85 -4.34 -1.77
C ASN A 146 3.62 -5.40 -2.59
N ASN A 147 3.22 -6.65 -2.45
CA ASN A 147 3.79 -7.75 -3.23
C ASN A 147 2.76 -8.88 -3.35
N PRO A 148 2.22 -9.17 -4.55
CA PRO A 148 1.26 -10.26 -4.75
C PRO A 148 1.94 -11.64 -4.85
N TYR A 149 3.27 -11.70 -4.74
CA TYR A 149 4.08 -12.92 -4.89
C TYR A 149 4.74 -13.35 -3.57
N THR A 150 4.23 -12.91 -2.41
CA THR A 150 4.78 -13.20 -1.08
C THR A 150 4.98 -14.70 -0.83
N THR A 151 4.03 -15.54 -1.25
CA THR A 151 4.12 -17.00 -1.14
C THR A 151 5.17 -17.63 -2.07
N LEU A 152 5.45 -17.01 -3.21
CA LEU A 152 6.42 -17.49 -4.20
C LEU A 152 7.85 -17.01 -3.91
N ALA A 153 7.99 -15.91 -3.17
CA ALA A 153 9.29 -15.38 -2.77
C ALA A 153 9.98 -16.22 -1.68
N GLY A 154 9.25 -17.10 -0.99
CA GLY A 154 9.77 -17.87 0.16
C GLY A 154 10.15 -16.99 1.36
N GLU A 155 9.80 -15.71 1.32
CA GLU A 155 10.09 -14.74 2.36
C GLU A 155 8.92 -14.71 3.36
N PRO A 156 9.18 -14.80 4.67
CA PRO A 156 8.12 -14.64 5.66
C PRO A 156 7.51 -13.25 5.53
N ARG A 157 6.20 -13.16 5.80
CA ARG A 157 5.49 -11.87 5.88
C ARG A 157 6.29 -10.92 6.78
N LEU A 158 6.63 -9.73 6.25
CA LEU A 158 7.34 -8.71 7.01
C LEU A 158 6.41 -8.18 8.12
N ALA A 159 6.51 -8.78 9.31
CA ALA A 159 5.71 -8.41 10.47
C ALA A 159 6.41 -7.30 11.26
N LEU A 160 5.96 -6.06 11.06
CA LEU A 160 6.52 -4.90 11.77
C LEU A 160 6.00 -4.76 13.21
N CYS A 161 4.90 -5.43 13.55
CA CYS A 161 4.23 -5.31 14.84
C CYS A 161 3.41 -6.58 15.13
N LYS A 162 2.87 -6.69 16.35
CA LYS A 162 1.83 -7.66 16.65
C LYS A 162 0.53 -7.25 15.95
N ASP A 163 -0.08 -8.19 15.23
CA ASP A 163 -1.36 -7.96 14.56
C ASP A 163 -2.50 -7.80 15.58
N VAL A 164 -3.21 -6.67 15.51
CA VAL A 164 -4.37 -6.33 16.33
C VAL A 164 -5.67 -6.22 15.53
N CYS A 165 -5.72 -6.68 14.28
CA CYS A 165 -6.92 -6.52 13.44
C CYS A 165 -8.17 -7.17 14.04
N ALA A 166 -8.02 -8.26 14.82
CA ALA A 166 -9.15 -8.89 15.52
C ALA A 166 -9.83 -7.97 16.54
N SER A 167 -9.16 -6.89 16.98
CA SER A 167 -9.71 -5.88 17.89
C SER A 167 -10.33 -4.68 17.16
N ILE A 168 -10.29 -4.64 15.83
CA ILE A 168 -10.80 -3.52 15.03
C ILE A 168 -12.01 -3.99 14.20
N ASP A 169 -13.21 -3.48 14.49
CA ASP A 169 -14.46 -3.97 13.89
C ASP A 169 -14.99 -3.15 12.70
N TRP A 170 -14.42 -1.97 12.46
CA TRP A 170 -14.94 -1.04 11.46
C TRP A 170 -14.27 -1.18 10.08
N VAL A 171 -13.22 -2.00 9.96
CA VAL A 171 -12.48 -2.24 8.71
C VAL A 171 -13.01 -3.49 8.00
N SER A 172 -13.46 -3.33 6.75
CA SER A 172 -14.09 -4.40 5.97
C SER A 172 -13.16 -5.07 4.94
N TRP A 173 -11.85 -5.09 5.20
CA TRP A 173 -10.87 -5.71 4.31
C TRP A 173 -10.70 -7.21 4.57
N ALA A 174 -10.04 -7.92 3.65
CA ALA A 174 -9.72 -9.35 3.80
C ALA A 174 -8.21 -9.50 4.02
N PRO A 175 -7.69 -9.28 5.24
CA PRO A 175 -6.27 -9.05 5.50
C PRO A 175 -5.34 -10.19 5.07
N ASP A 176 -5.83 -11.44 5.03
CA ASP A 176 -5.06 -12.62 4.63
C ASP A 176 -5.13 -12.91 3.11
N SER A 177 -5.81 -12.06 2.34
CA SER A 177 -5.96 -12.27 0.90
C SER A 177 -4.76 -11.73 0.12
N VAL A 178 -3.86 -12.63 -0.28
CA VAL A 178 -2.75 -12.31 -1.22
C VAL A 178 -3.27 -11.68 -2.51
N LYS A 179 -4.38 -12.19 -3.05
CA LYS A 179 -4.99 -11.67 -4.28
C LYS A 179 -5.49 -10.24 -4.14
N ALA A 180 -5.94 -9.83 -2.96
CA ALA A 180 -6.37 -8.45 -2.69
C ALA A 180 -5.27 -7.58 -2.05
N GLY A 181 -4.05 -8.12 -1.90
CA GLY A 181 -2.95 -7.53 -1.15
C GLY A 181 -3.10 -7.72 0.35
N GLU A 182 -2.20 -8.51 0.94
CA GLU A 182 -2.25 -8.83 2.38
C GLU A 182 -2.08 -7.57 3.23
N GLY A 183 -2.66 -7.55 4.43
CA GLY A 183 -2.55 -6.43 5.35
C GLY A 183 -2.79 -6.81 6.80
N TYR A 184 -2.25 -6.02 7.73
CA TYR A 184 -2.38 -6.25 9.18
C TYR A 184 -2.50 -4.92 9.91
N CYS A 185 -2.89 -4.98 11.18
CA CYS A 185 -3.16 -3.82 12.01
C CYS A 185 -2.15 -3.77 13.15
N CYS A 186 -1.73 -2.56 13.52
CA CYS A 186 -0.78 -2.31 14.60
C CYS A 186 -1.36 -1.29 15.57
N GLU A 187 -0.92 -1.39 16.83
CA GLU A 187 -0.84 -0.19 17.68
C GLU A 187 0.11 0.83 17.03
N VAL A 188 -0.24 2.12 17.09
CA VAL A 188 0.55 3.19 16.43
C VAL A 188 2.00 3.22 16.94
N ASP A 189 2.18 3.07 18.26
CA ASP A 189 3.49 3.05 18.90
C ASP A 189 4.35 1.87 18.45
N ALA A 190 3.73 0.70 18.24
CA ALA A 190 4.41 -0.49 17.76
C ALA A 190 4.86 -0.33 16.31
N LEU A 191 4.03 0.25 15.44
CA LEU A 191 4.44 0.57 14.07
C LEU A 191 5.59 1.59 14.07
N ARG A 192 5.49 2.64 14.88
CA ARG A 192 6.52 3.69 14.99
C ARG A 192 7.87 3.15 15.45
N ALA A 193 7.88 2.16 16.33
CA ALA A 193 9.12 1.50 16.74
C ALA A 193 9.83 0.81 15.55
N ALA A 194 9.08 0.37 14.54
CA ALA A 194 9.62 -0.27 13.34
C ALA A 194 9.86 0.70 12.17
N ILE A 195 9.07 1.77 12.06
CA ILE A 195 9.16 2.80 11.01
C ILE A 195 9.32 4.17 11.68
N PRO A 196 10.55 4.71 11.78
CA PRO A 196 10.80 6.01 12.43
C PRO A 196 10.12 7.21 11.76
N ASP A 197 9.72 7.08 10.49
CA ASP A 197 8.98 8.11 9.75
C ASP A 197 7.54 8.30 10.25
N VAL A 198 7.02 7.35 11.04
CA VAL A 198 5.72 7.51 11.70
C VAL A 198 5.85 8.60 12.77
N PRO A 199 5.08 9.69 12.68
CA PRO A 199 5.26 10.82 13.57
C PRO A 199 4.85 10.48 15.01
N GLN A 200 5.39 11.27 15.93
CA GLN A 200 5.05 11.17 17.34
C GLN A 200 3.62 11.68 17.57
N LEU A 201 2.68 10.75 17.74
CA LEU A 201 1.31 11.02 18.15
C LEU A 201 1.09 10.53 19.59
N LYS A 202 0.31 11.29 20.36
CA LYS A 202 -0.06 10.90 21.73
C LYS A 202 -1.33 10.06 21.68
N VAL A 203 -1.17 8.78 21.39
CA VAL A 203 -2.26 7.80 21.34
C VAL A 203 -2.52 7.26 22.73
N SER A 204 -3.76 7.38 23.24
CA SER A 204 -4.16 6.90 24.56
C SER A 204 -4.92 5.57 24.53
N ALA A 205 -5.48 5.20 23.37
CA ALA A 205 -6.21 3.95 23.20
C ALA A 205 -6.23 3.51 21.73
N LEU A 206 -6.51 2.22 21.49
CA LEU A 206 -6.70 1.68 20.14
C LEU A 206 -8.03 2.19 19.54
N LEU A 207 -8.00 2.67 18.30
CA LEU A 207 -9.19 3.01 17.52
C LEU A 207 -9.91 1.74 17.04
N ALA A 208 -10.56 1.06 17.98
CA ALA A 208 -11.07 -0.30 17.82
C ALA A 208 -12.49 -0.38 17.22
N LYS A 209 -13.35 0.59 17.51
CA LYS A 209 -14.79 0.49 17.25
C LYS A 209 -15.30 1.49 16.24
N ALA A 210 -16.37 1.16 15.51
CA ALA A 210 -17.14 2.13 14.73
C ALA A 210 -17.71 3.25 15.61
#